data_AF-A0A6J4KM86-F1
#
_entry.id   AF-A0A6J4KM86-F1
#
_cell.length_a   1.000
_cell.length_b   1.000
_cell.length_c   1.000
_cell.angle_alpha   90.00
_cell.angle_beta   90.00
_cell.angle_gamma   90.00
#
_symmetry.space_group_name_H-M   'P 1'
#
loop_
_entity.id
_entity.type
_entity.pdbx_description
1 polymer ?
#
loop_
_entity_poly.entity_id
_entity_poly.type
_entity_poly.pdbx_seq_one_letter_code
_entity_poly.pdbx_strand_id
1 'polypeptide(L)'
;SRPLALRRASGLARRYLRGTVSRRGSSVLLEIPASVTADAAPRAAGCAYYETALHEMLRLLTGTSNSVEHVRCSARGEGSDQWRAEWAR
;
A
#
# COMPACT_ATOMS: atom_id res chain seq x y z
N SER A 1 -18.32 7.41 5.63
CA SER A 1 -17.32 6.51 6.25
C SER A 1 -15.95 6.54 5.55
N ARG A 2 -15.88 6.51 4.21
CA ARG A 2 -14.63 6.43 3.42
C ARG A 2 -13.54 7.49 3.73
N PRO A 3 -13.83 8.78 3.93
CA PRO A 3 -12.79 9.75 4.31
C PRO A 3 -12.13 9.42 5.66
N LEU A 4 -12.90 8.88 6.61
CA LEU A 4 -12.36 8.42 7.90
C LEU A 4 -11.52 7.16 7.73
N ALA A 5 -11.94 6.21 6.90
CA ALA A 5 -11.16 5.02 6.55
C ALA A 5 -9.82 5.41 5.93
N LEU A 6 -9.80 6.33 4.96
CA LEU A 6 -8.55 6.82 4.37
C LEU A 6 -7.66 7.48 5.42
N ARG A 7 -8.20 8.35 6.28
CA ARG A 7 -7.42 8.99 7.36
C ARG A 7 -6.83 7.97 8.33
N ARG A 8 -7.59 6.92 8.68
CA ARG A 8 -7.11 5.83 9.53
C ARG A 8 -6.02 5.02 8.83
N ALA A 9 -6.22 4.67 7.56
CA ALA A 9 -5.21 3.97 6.75
C ALA A 9 -3.89 4.78 6.67
N SER A 10 -3.97 6.09 6.40
CA SER A 10 -2.80 6.97 6.40
C SER A 10 -2.10 7.03 7.76
N GLY A 11 -2.84 6.98 8.87
CA GLY A 11 -2.25 6.91 10.22
C GLY A 11 -1.54 5.58 10.49
N LEU A 12 -2.18 4.46 10.15
CA LEU A 12 -1.64 3.11 10.32
C LEU A 12 -0.40 2.88 9.46
N ALA A 13 -0.45 3.26 8.18
CA ALA A 13 0.68 3.13 7.27
C ALA A 13 1.89 3.94 7.75
N ARG A 14 1.68 5.17 8.22
CA ARG A 14 2.76 6.00 8.75
C ARG A 14 3.38 5.39 10.00
N ARG A 15 2.56 4.87 10.91
CA ARG A 15 3.01 4.33 12.20
C ARG A 15 3.72 2.98 12.06
N TYR A 16 3.17 2.07 11.25
CA TYR A 16 3.60 0.67 11.23
C TYR A 16 4.39 0.27 9.99
N LEU A 17 4.16 0.95 8.85
CA LEU A 17 4.80 0.61 7.59
C LEU A 17 5.89 1.62 7.21
N ARG A 18 6.04 2.72 7.97
CA ARG A 18 6.81 3.91 7.57
C ARG A 18 6.41 4.40 6.17
N GLY A 19 5.15 4.21 5.83
CA GLY A 19 4.58 4.49 4.51
C GLY A 19 3.68 5.71 4.50
N THR A 20 3.39 6.19 3.30
CA THR A 20 2.37 7.23 3.09
C THR A 20 1.23 6.70 2.24
N VAL A 21 0.00 7.01 2.64
CA VAL A 21 -1.21 6.64 1.90
C VAL A 21 -1.87 7.91 1.40
N SER A 22 -2.12 7.98 0.11
CA SER A 22 -2.76 9.11 -0.56
C SER A 22 -3.88 8.64 -1.50
N ARG A 23 -4.89 9.49 -1.71
CA ARG A 23 -5.92 9.22 -2.72
C ARG A 23 -5.49 9.78 -4.06
N ARG A 24 -5.61 8.98 -5.12
CA ARG A 24 -5.37 9.36 -6.52
C ARG A 24 -6.62 9.01 -7.33
N GLY A 25 -7.53 9.97 -7.46
CA GLY A 25 -8.81 9.77 -8.16
C GLY A 25 -9.68 8.69 -7.49
N SER A 26 -9.95 7.62 -8.23
CA SER A 26 -10.67 6.41 -7.78
C SER A 26 -9.74 5.33 -7.21
N SER A 27 -8.50 5.67 -6.88
CA SER A 27 -7.55 4.73 -6.27
C SER A 27 -6.92 5.31 -5.00
N VAL A 28 -6.36 4.42 -4.19
CA VAL A 28 -5.49 4.74 -3.06
C VAL A 28 -4.09 4.23 -3.38
N LEU A 29 -3.08 5.06 -3.14
CA LEU A 29 -1.68 4.75 -3.35
C LEU A 29 -0.98 4.69 -2.00
N LEU A 30 -0.37 3.54 -1.71
CA LEU A 30 0.62 3.37 -0.66
C LEU A 30 2.02 3.55 -1.27
N GLU A 31 2.83 4.40 -0.67
CA GLU A 31 4.25 4.56 -1.01
C GLU A 31 5.12 4.23 0.20
N ILE A 32 6.14 3.39 -0.03
CA ILE A 32 7.16 2.99 0.94
C ILE A 32 8.52 3.46 0.42
N PRO A 33 9.12 4.52 1.00
CA PRO A 33 10.38 5.08 0.51
C PRO A 33 11.58 4.12 0.64
N ALA A 34 11.61 3.32 1.70
CA ALA A 34 12.66 2.35 1.97
C ALA A 34 12.01 1.05 2.48
N SER A 35 11.75 0.13 1.56
CA SER A 35 11.12 -1.15 1.86
C SER A 35 12.08 -2.04 2.66
N VAL A 36 11.67 -2.48 3.84
CA VAL A 36 12.49 -3.38 4.67
C VAL A 36 12.50 -4.81 4.14
N THR A 37 11.59 -5.14 3.23
CA THR A 37 11.46 -6.47 2.64
C THR A 37 12.04 -6.56 1.23
N ALA A 38 12.57 -5.46 0.67
CA ALA A 38 13.11 -5.43 -0.69
C ALA A 38 14.18 -6.51 -0.92
N ASP A 39 15.10 -6.67 0.04
CA ASP A 39 16.19 -7.65 -0.03
C ASP A 39 15.87 -8.97 0.68
N ALA A 40 14.68 -9.09 1.29
CA ALA A 40 14.31 -10.27 2.07
C ALA A 40 14.03 -11.49 1.19
N ALA A 41 13.75 -11.30 -0.10
CA ALA A 41 13.53 -12.39 -1.04
C ALA A 41 13.83 -11.99 -2.50
N PRO A 42 14.25 -12.94 -3.37
CA PRO A 42 14.53 -12.67 -4.76
C PRO A 42 13.31 -12.12 -5.53
N ARG A 43 13.58 -11.41 -6.63
CA ARG A 43 12.57 -10.97 -7.61
C ARG A 43 11.38 -10.22 -6.98
N ALA A 44 11.66 -9.40 -5.97
CA ALA A 44 10.65 -8.61 -5.26
C ALA A 44 9.56 -9.42 -4.54
N ALA A 45 9.78 -10.71 -4.26
CA ALA A 45 8.78 -11.52 -3.52
C ALA A 45 8.47 -10.95 -2.12
N GLY A 46 9.42 -10.23 -1.50
CA GLY A 46 9.20 -9.52 -0.25
C GLY A 46 8.19 -8.36 -0.35
N CYS A 47 7.90 -7.85 -1.56
CA CYS A 47 6.91 -6.78 -1.77
C CYS A 47 5.48 -7.25 -1.50
N ALA A 48 5.21 -8.56 -1.52
CA ALA A 48 3.90 -9.13 -1.20
C ALA A 48 3.47 -8.83 0.25
N TYR A 49 4.43 -8.56 1.15
CA TYR A 49 4.13 -8.14 2.52
C TYR A 49 3.31 -6.85 2.56
N TYR A 50 3.75 -5.80 1.85
CA TYR A 50 3.07 -4.51 1.83
C TYR A 50 1.78 -4.55 1.01
N GLU A 51 1.76 -5.35 -0.05
CA GLU A 51 0.54 -5.62 -0.83
C GLU A 51 -0.56 -6.20 0.07
N THR A 52 -0.23 -7.26 0.81
CA THR A 52 -1.15 -7.92 1.75
C THR A 52 -1.54 -6.97 2.89
N ALA A 53 -0.59 -6.21 3.44
CA ALA A 53 -0.86 -5.25 4.50
C ALA A 53 -1.86 -4.17 4.06
N LEU A 54 -1.72 -3.63 2.83
CA LEU A 54 -2.67 -2.66 2.29
C LEU A 54 -4.03 -3.30 2.04
N HIS A 55 -4.06 -4.49 1.41
CA HIS A 55 -5.28 -5.24 1.14
C HIS A 55 -6.12 -5.44 2.42
N GLU A 56 -5.49 -6.00 3.45
CA GLU A 56 -6.14 -6.31 4.72
C GLU A 56 -6.56 -5.05 5.48
N MET A 57 -5.73 -4.02 5.48
CA MET A 57 -6.05 -2.74 6.12
C MET A 57 -7.29 -2.10 5.50
N LEU A 58 -7.40 -2.09 4.17
CA LEU A 58 -8.57 -1.56 3.48
C LEU A 58 -9.79 -2.45 3.74
N ARG A 59 -9.66 -3.77 3.65
CA ARG A 59 -10.75 -4.71 3.95
C ARG A 59 -11.34 -4.49 5.33
N LEU A 60 -10.51 -4.34 6.35
CA LEU A 60 -10.94 -4.12 7.73
C LEU A 60 -11.58 -2.73 7.95
N LEU A 61 -11.12 -1.70 7.24
CA LEU A 61 -11.61 -0.33 7.41
C LEU A 61 -12.86 -0.02 6.58
N THR A 62 -13.04 -0.65 5.43
CA THR A 62 -14.15 -0.39 4.50
C THR A 62 -15.13 -1.54 4.36
N GLY A 63 -14.79 -2.74 4.84
CA GLY A 63 -15.57 -3.96 4.63
C GLY A 63 -15.52 -4.49 3.20
N THR A 64 -14.67 -3.94 2.33
CA THR A 64 -14.60 -4.31 0.90
C THR A 64 -13.21 -4.84 0.55
N SER A 65 -13.15 -5.95 -0.18
CA SER A 65 -11.92 -6.44 -0.79
C SER A 65 -11.66 -5.66 -2.08
N ASN A 66 -10.50 -5.01 -2.19
CA ASN A 66 -10.09 -4.31 -3.39
C ASN A 66 -8.80 -4.96 -3.91
N SER A 67 -8.65 -5.13 -5.21
CA SER A 67 -7.36 -5.56 -5.78
C SER A 67 -6.27 -4.55 -5.43
N VAL A 68 -5.08 -5.06 -5.13
CA VAL A 68 -3.88 -4.26 -4.90
C VAL A 68 -2.86 -4.62 -5.96
N GLU A 69 -2.37 -3.62 -6.68
CA GLU A 69 -1.37 -3.77 -7.73
C GLU A 69 -0.05 -3.13 -7.28
N HIS A 70 1.06 -3.84 -7.47
CA HIS A 70 2.40 -3.33 -7.20
C HIS A 70 2.91 -2.53 -8.40
N VAL A 71 2.74 -1.20 -8.36
CA VAL A 71 2.94 -0.31 -9.52
C VAL A 71 4.34 0.26 -9.66
N ARG A 72 5.11 0.38 -8.56
CA ARG A 72 6.54 0.72 -8.62
C ARG A 72 7.35 -0.12 -7.67
N CYS A 73 8.54 -0.54 -8.07
CA CYS A 73 9.42 -1.35 -7.24
C CYS A 73 10.86 -0.85 -7.23
N SER A 74 11.42 -0.68 -6.04
CA SER A 74 12.82 -0.32 -5.83
C SER A 74 13.77 -1.38 -6.39
N ALA A 75 13.43 -2.67 -6.26
CA ALA A 75 14.18 -3.78 -6.84
C ALA A 75 14.20 -3.79 -8.38
N ARG A 76 13.31 -3.04 -9.04
CA ARG A 76 13.31 -2.81 -10.50
C ARG A 76 14.01 -1.51 -10.90
N GLY A 77 14.60 -0.77 -9.94
CA GLY A 77 15.25 0.52 -10.18
C GLY A 77 14.27 1.70 -10.32
N GLU A 78 13.02 1.56 -9.87
CA GLU A 78 11.96 2.55 -10.12
C GLU A 78 11.82 3.60 -9.00
N GLY A 79 12.73 3.61 -8.02
CA GLY A 79 12.69 4.51 -6.86
C GLY A 79 12.00 3.89 -5.65
N SER A 80 11.01 4.58 -5.07
CA SER A 80 10.23 4.06 -3.94
C SER A 80 9.25 2.97 -4.38
N ASP A 81 8.97 2.00 -3.50
CA ASP A 81 7.98 0.97 -3.76
C ASP A 81 6.57 1.54 -3.60
N GLN A 82 5.68 1.23 -4.54
CA GLN A 82 4.32 1.77 -4.57
C GLN A 82 3.29 0.69 -4.88
N TRP A 83 2.20 0.71 -4.13
CA TRP A 83 1.04 -0.16 -4.32
C TRP A 83 -0.22 0.67 -4.52
N ARG A 84 -1.01 0.29 -5.51
CA ARG A 84 -2.27 0.94 -5.84
C ARG A 84 -3.42 0.00 -5.53
N ALA A 85 -4.39 0.48 -4.79
CA ALA A 85 -5.64 -0.23 -4.55
C ALA A 85 -6.79 0.54 -5.19
N GLU A 86 -7.76 -0.18 -5.75
CA GLU A 86 -9.01 0.43 -6.18
C GLU A 86 -9.75 1.03 -4.98
N TRP A 87 -10.35 2.20 -5.21
CA TRP A 87 -11.07 2.97 -4.21
C TRP A 87 -12.42 3.40 -4.78
N ALA A 88 -13.38 2.49 -4.67
CA ALA A 88 -14.76 2.74 -5.05
C ALA A 88 -15.31 4.01 -4.39
N ARG A 89 -16.18 4.73 -5.11
CA ARG A 89 -16.83 5.97 -4.64
C ARG A 89 -17.61 5.74 -3.34
#